data_AF-A0AAE1W5M2-F1
#
_entry.id   AF-A0AAE1W5M2-F1
#
_cell.length_a   1.000
_cell.length_b   1.000
_cell.length_c   1.000
_cell.angle_alpha   90.00
_cell.angle_beta   90.00
_cell.angle_gamma   90.00
#
_symmetry.space_group_name_H-M   'P 1'
#
loop_
_entity.id
_entity.type
_entity.pdbx_description
1 polymer ?
#
loop_
_entity_poly.entity_id
_entity_poly.type
_entity_poly.pdbx_seq_one_letter_code
_entity_poly.pdbx_strand_id
1 'polypeptide(L)'
;MAALPLPLASATPSSQSHPVFARPSYFITHAKRSNRLRVTCSDARNKKEASRNVETPLGKVDRRNLLLGLGGGLYGAANLISAPGASADPVSPPQLDKCGLSSYNTNKGVKMEIPCCPPTSETIIDYKLPPVTKMKIRPAAQNLTPEYIYKYNKAIECMKQLQKDNPNDPRGFMQQANIHCAYCNGAYTYDTQPGQDPFTLQVHNSWLFFPFHRWYLYFYERILGELIGDPNFALPFWNWDNPKGMYIPEYFLDCRSALHDCKRNPDNLKAVVDLGFTGSKNPDQVVTNNLSIMYNEMVAGNADAYGFMGKPYEGSSGKDTGLVLSSVVHTLRSMYSLETRESPPGRT
;
A
#
# COMPACT_ATOMS: atom_id res chain seq x y z
N MET A 1 27.26 -29.31 -63.30
CA MET A 1 26.94 -29.19 -64.73
C MET A 1 25.43 -29.35 -64.88
N ALA A 2 24.78 -28.42 -65.61
CA ALA A 2 23.42 -28.44 -66.17
C ALA A 2 22.22 -28.63 -65.19
N ALA A 3 21.23 -27.76 -64.98
CA ALA A 3 20.48 -26.78 -65.81
C ALA A 3 19.71 -27.49 -66.95
N LEU A 4 18.36 -27.68 -66.89
CA LEU A 4 17.23 -26.81 -67.32
C LEU A 4 16.01 -27.77 -67.61
N PRO A 5 14.79 -27.33 -68.05
CA PRO A 5 13.80 -26.41 -67.47
C PRO A 5 12.31 -26.88 -67.59
N LEU A 6 11.39 -25.99 -67.20
CA LEU A 6 9.90 -25.98 -67.28
C LEU A 6 9.26 -26.21 -68.67
N PRO A 7 7.90 -26.30 -68.72
CA PRO A 7 7.11 -25.23 -69.34
C PRO A 7 5.92 -24.77 -68.45
N LEU A 8 5.90 -23.52 -67.99
CA LEU A 8 5.08 -22.37 -68.44
C LEU A 8 3.71 -22.66 -69.08
N ALA A 9 2.66 -22.12 -68.45
CA ALA A 9 1.55 -21.45 -69.12
C ALA A 9 1.14 -20.19 -68.34
N SER A 10 1.23 -19.06 -69.04
CA SER A 10 0.74 -17.70 -68.71
C SER A 10 -0.81 -17.67 -68.73
N ALA A 11 -1.57 -16.74 -68.15
CA ALA A 11 -1.42 -15.30 -68.20
C ALA A 11 -2.33 -14.54 -67.20
N THR A 12 -1.71 -13.53 -66.58
CA THR A 12 -2.15 -12.11 -66.37
C THR A 12 -3.33 -11.69 -65.46
N PRO A 13 -3.21 -10.48 -64.87
CA PRO A 13 -3.88 -10.09 -63.62
C PRO A 13 -5.05 -9.12 -63.83
N SER A 14 -6.08 -9.23 -62.99
CA SER A 14 -7.13 -8.21 -62.87
C SER A 14 -6.84 -7.30 -61.69
N SER A 15 -6.44 -6.07 -62.01
CA SER A 15 -6.39 -4.92 -61.12
C SER A 15 -7.82 -4.49 -60.73
N GLN A 16 -8.13 -4.47 -59.44
CA GLN A 16 -9.19 -3.60 -58.90
C GLN A 16 -8.72 -2.87 -57.65
N SER A 17 -8.76 -1.56 -57.77
CA SER A 17 -8.42 -0.52 -56.81
C SER A 17 -9.52 -0.30 -55.76
N HIS A 18 -9.09 -0.27 -54.48
CA HIS A 18 -9.58 0.38 -53.24
C HIS A 18 -11.04 0.95 -53.14
N PRO A 19 -11.65 0.91 -51.94
CA PRO A 19 -11.34 1.98 -50.98
C PRO A 19 -11.03 1.48 -49.55
N VAL A 20 -10.02 2.13 -48.98
CA VAL A 20 -9.70 2.16 -47.57
C VAL A 20 -10.83 2.91 -46.85
N PHE A 21 -11.62 2.22 -46.03
CA PHE A 21 -12.50 2.89 -45.07
C PHE A 21 -11.74 3.11 -43.76
N ALA A 22 -11.25 4.33 -43.59
CA ALA A 22 -10.78 4.84 -42.31
C ALA A 22 -11.95 4.86 -41.31
N ARG A 23 -11.81 4.15 -40.20
CA ARG A 23 -12.74 4.27 -39.05
C ARG A 23 -12.56 5.67 -38.44
N PRO A 24 -13.65 6.38 -38.11
CA PRO A 24 -13.55 7.70 -37.52
C PRO A 24 -12.95 7.64 -36.12
N SER A 25 -11.90 8.43 -35.93
CA SER A 25 -11.32 8.81 -34.65
C SER A 25 -12.39 9.47 -33.78
N TYR A 26 -12.75 8.82 -32.67
CA TYR A 26 -13.57 9.45 -31.65
C TYR A 26 -12.76 10.58 -31.00
N PHE A 27 -13.16 11.82 -31.30
CA PHE A 27 -12.71 13.01 -30.59
C PHE A 27 -13.13 12.90 -29.13
N ILE A 28 -12.21 12.49 -28.26
CA ILE A 28 -12.37 12.69 -26.81
C ILE A 28 -12.03 14.16 -26.56
N THR A 29 -13.06 14.99 -26.44
CA THR A 29 -12.92 16.36 -25.97
C THR A 29 -12.32 16.34 -24.56
N HIS A 30 -11.11 16.87 -24.41
CA HIS A 30 -10.50 17.12 -23.10
C HIS A 30 -11.30 18.19 -22.34
N ALA A 31 -12.28 17.75 -21.55
CA ALA A 31 -12.85 18.60 -20.51
C ALA A 31 -11.82 18.75 -19.38
N LYS A 32 -11.07 19.86 -19.40
CA LYS A 32 -10.23 20.29 -18.27
C LYS A 32 -11.13 20.62 -17.07
N ARG A 33 -11.47 19.63 -16.25
CA ARG A 33 -12.15 19.85 -14.97
C ARG A 33 -11.10 20.08 -13.88
N SER A 34 -10.66 21.32 -13.75
CA SER A 34 -9.87 21.79 -12.60
C SER A 34 -10.79 21.95 -11.39
N ASN A 35 -11.02 20.88 -10.64
CA ASN A 35 -11.63 21.00 -9.32
C ASN A 35 -10.54 21.18 -8.26
N ARG A 36 -10.12 22.44 -8.05
CA ARG A 36 -9.40 22.82 -6.83
C ARG A 36 -10.41 22.81 -5.68
N LEU A 37 -10.42 21.74 -4.89
CA LEU A 37 -11.15 21.75 -3.62
C LEU A 37 -10.35 22.58 -2.61
N ARG A 38 -10.87 23.76 -2.27
CA ARG A 38 -10.33 24.60 -1.19
C ARG A 38 -11.27 24.40 0.00
N VAL A 39 -10.80 23.71 1.03
CA VAL A 39 -11.56 23.50 2.27
C VAL A 39 -11.06 24.49 3.31
N THR A 40 -11.94 25.34 3.79
CA THR A 40 -11.73 26.21 4.96
C THR A 40 -12.91 26.01 5.89
N CYS A 41 -12.64 25.63 7.14
CA CYS A 41 -13.65 25.60 8.20
C CYS A 41 -13.70 26.97 8.86
N SER A 42 -14.87 27.60 8.87
CA SER A 42 -15.12 28.85 9.60
C SER A 42 -16.28 28.65 10.57
N ASP A 43 -16.01 28.96 11.83
CA ASP A 43 -16.90 28.86 12.98
C ASP A 43 -17.96 29.99 12.94
N ALA A 44 -19.23 29.67 13.12
CA ALA A 44 -20.34 30.60 12.87
C ALA A 44 -20.92 31.18 14.17
N ARG A 45 -20.80 32.51 14.35
CA ARG A 45 -21.65 33.29 15.25
C ARG A 45 -22.37 34.42 14.49
N ASN A 46 -23.70 34.42 14.64
CA ASN A 46 -24.68 35.51 14.52
C ASN A 46 -25.19 36.04 13.15
N LYS A 47 -26.46 35.70 12.89
CA LYS A 47 -27.67 36.55 12.64
C LYS A 47 -27.94 37.27 11.29
N LYS A 48 -29.11 36.92 10.72
CA LYS A 48 -30.33 37.74 10.39
C LYS A 48 -30.82 37.81 8.91
N GLU A 49 -32.01 37.20 8.72
CA GLU A 49 -33.22 37.58 7.94
C GLU A 49 -33.18 38.04 6.46
N ALA A 50 -33.93 37.33 5.59
CA ALA A 50 -35.16 37.82 4.92
C ALA A 50 -35.78 36.73 4.00
N SER A 51 -37.12 36.74 3.88
CA SER A 51 -38.02 35.68 3.38
C SER A 51 -38.48 35.84 1.91
N ARG A 52 -38.82 34.73 1.21
CA ARG A 52 -40.02 34.57 0.35
C ARG A 52 -40.23 33.12 -0.14
N ASN A 53 -41.47 32.61 0.01
CA ASN A 53 -41.97 31.26 -0.29
C ASN A 53 -42.39 31.07 -1.76
N VAL A 54 -42.22 29.84 -2.31
CA VAL A 54 -43.07 29.23 -3.36
C VAL A 54 -43.08 27.70 -3.17
N GLU A 55 -44.27 27.08 -3.12
CA GLU A 55 -44.54 25.65 -2.93
C GLU A 55 -44.52 24.84 -4.24
N THR A 56 -44.14 23.54 -4.21
CA THR A 56 -44.62 22.44 -5.10
C THR A 56 -43.99 21.07 -4.71
N PRO A 57 -44.51 19.89 -5.16
CA PRO A 57 -44.91 18.78 -4.27
C PRO A 57 -43.98 17.54 -4.22
N LEU A 58 -44.28 16.70 -3.23
CA LEU A 58 -43.71 15.42 -2.81
C LEU A 58 -43.24 14.44 -3.91
N GLY A 59 -42.08 13.83 -3.68
CA GLY A 59 -41.90 12.39 -3.93
C GLY A 59 -40.83 11.98 -4.96
N LYS A 60 -39.54 12.20 -4.65
CA LYS A 60 -38.37 11.36 -5.02
C LYS A 60 -37.09 12.05 -4.55
N VAL A 61 -36.36 11.48 -3.60
CA VAL A 61 -35.04 12.00 -3.21
C VAL A 61 -33.98 11.31 -4.07
N ASP A 62 -33.56 11.99 -5.14
CA ASP A 62 -32.41 11.60 -5.97
C ASP A 62 -31.11 11.71 -5.14
N ARG A 63 -30.18 10.76 -5.29
CA ARG A 63 -28.88 10.72 -4.56
C ARG A 63 -28.02 11.97 -4.80
N ARG A 64 -28.38 12.79 -5.79
CA ARG A 64 -27.78 14.11 -6.07
C ARG A 64 -28.26 15.22 -5.13
N ASN A 65 -29.31 15.00 -4.32
CA ASN A 65 -29.84 15.97 -3.36
C ASN A 65 -29.23 15.89 -1.96
N LEU A 66 -28.29 14.97 -1.71
CA LEU A 66 -27.56 14.86 -0.44
C LEU A 66 -26.46 15.93 -0.26
N LEU A 67 -26.24 16.79 -1.27
CA LEU A 67 -25.29 17.90 -1.23
C LEU A 67 -25.94 19.29 -1.40
N LEU A 68 -27.26 19.39 -1.32
CA LEU A 68 -28.00 20.67 -1.33
C LEU A 68 -28.95 20.83 -0.13
N GLY A 69 -28.76 20.05 0.93
CA GLY A 69 -29.61 20.03 2.13
C GLY A 69 -29.06 20.76 3.36
N LEU A 70 -28.21 21.78 3.19
CA LEU A 70 -27.72 22.63 4.30
C LEU A 70 -28.00 24.11 4.00
N GLY A 71 -29.28 24.44 3.91
CA GLY A 71 -29.71 25.84 3.79
C GLY A 71 -31.23 25.97 3.75
N GLY A 72 -31.89 25.95 4.91
CA GLY A 72 -33.32 26.30 5.02
C GLY A 72 -33.99 25.70 6.24
N GLY A 73 -34.44 26.56 7.15
CA GLY A 73 -34.98 26.20 8.46
C GLY A 73 -36.41 25.63 8.46
N LEU A 74 -36.74 25.03 9.60
CA LEU A 74 -38.01 24.44 9.98
C LEU A 74 -39.20 25.41 9.84
N TYR A 75 -40.21 25.00 9.06
CA TYR A 75 -41.61 25.08 9.47
C TYR A 75 -42.27 23.75 9.09
N GLY A 76 -42.63 22.97 10.10
CA GLY A 76 -43.22 21.65 9.94
C GLY A 76 -42.82 20.74 11.08
N ALA A 77 -43.45 20.92 12.24
CA ALA A 77 -43.46 19.91 13.28
C ALA A 77 -44.26 18.70 12.78
N ALA A 78 -43.59 17.75 12.12
CA ALA A 78 -44.01 16.35 11.99
C ALA A 78 -42.86 15.58 11.32
N ASN A 79 -42.40 14.52 11.97
CA ASN A 79 -41.35 13.58 11.53
C ASN A 79 -39.91 14.06 11.71
N LEU A 80 -39.50 14.23 12.98
CA LEU A 80 -38.13 13.91 13.40
C LEU A 80 -37.88 12.41 13.16
N ILE A 81 -37.63 12.03 11.91
CA ILE A 81 -36.82 10.84 11.68
C ILE A 81 -35.43 11.28 12.11
N SER A 82 -35.02 10.83 13.30
CA SER A 82 -33.61 10.84 13.69
C SER A 82 -32.86 10.17 12.54
N ALA A 83 -32.32 10.96 11.62
CA ALA A 83 -31.28 10.48 10.74
C ALA A 83 -30.21 9.98 11.70
N PRO A 84 -29.87 8.68 11.70
CA PRO A 84 -28.79 8.20 12.55
C PRO A 84 -27.59 9.04 12.19
N GLY A 85 -27.13 9.86 13.13
CA GLY A 85 -25.83 10.50 13.03
C GLY A 85 -24.86 9.38 12.70
N ALA A 86 -24.02 9.58 11.68
CA ALA A 86 -22.98 8.62 11.37
C ALA A 86 -22.03 8.55 12.56
N SER A 87 -22.31 7.64 13.49
CA SER A 87 -21.45 7.33 14.62
C SER A 87 -20.32 6.50 14.06
N ALA A 88 -19.14 7.10 13.96
CA ALA A 88 -17.92 6.39 13.63
C ALA A 88 -17.23 6.01 14.94
N ASP A 89 -16.80 4.75 15.05
CA ASP A 89 -15.94 4.26 16.13
C ASP A 89 -14.56 3.90 15.54
N PRO A 90 -13.73 4.91 15.20
CA PRO A 90 -12.42 4.66 14.62
C PRO A 90 -11.49 4.00 15.66
N VAL A 91 -10.61 3.14 15.17
CA VAL A 91 -9.54 2.56 16.00
C VAL A 91 -8.68 3.69 16.56
N SER A 92 -8.63 3.79 17.89
CA SER A 92 -7.88 4.81 18.59
C SER A 92 -6.36 4.56 18.46
N PRO A 93 -5.51 5.60 18.41
CA PRO A 93 -4.07 5.41 18.46
C PRO A 93 -3.64 4.60 19.69
N PRO A 94 -2.63 3.72 19.58
CA PRO A 94 -2.16 2.96 20.74
C PRO A 94 -1.50 3.87 21.77
N GLN A 95 -1.66 3.52 23.05
CA GLN A 95 -0.92 4.15 24.15
C GLN A 95 0.51 3.59 24.15
N LEU A 96 1.50 4.44 23.87
CA LEU A 96 2.88 4.01 23.66
C LEU A 96 3.51 3.41 24.92
N ASP A 97 3.09 3.87 26.10
CA ASP A 97 3.49 3.40 27.42
C ASP A 97 2.84 2.06 27.81
N LYS A 98 1.76 1.66 27.14
CA LYS A 98 1.10 0.35 27.30
C LYS A 98 1.60 -0.71 26.30
N CYS A 99 2.79 -0.53 25.77
CA CYS A 99 3.39 -1.51 24.87
C CYS A 99 3.85 -2.77 25.63
N GLY A 100 3.37 -3.93 25.17
CA GLY A 100 3.72 -5.25 25.73
C GLY A 100 4.61 -6.09 24.81
N LEU A 101 4.82 -7.35 25.20
CA LEU A 101 5.56 -8.32 24.39
C LEU A 101 4.78 -8.64 23.12
N SER A 102 5.45 -8.55 21.97
CA SER A 102 4.90 -9.04 20.71
C SER A 102 5.02 -10.55 20.65
N SER A 103 4.09 -11.18 19.94
CA SER A 103 4.13 -12.61 19.71
C SER A 103 4.09 -12.97 18.23
N TYR A 104 4.80 -14.04 17.89
CA TYR A 104 4.74 -14.64 16.56
C TYR A 104 4.72 -16.16 16.67
N ASN A 105 3.99 -16.78 15.76
CA ASN A 105 3.98 -18.23 15.63
C ASN A 105 5.17 -18.63 14.78
N THR A 106 6.01 -19.52 15.31
CA THR A 106 7.01 -20.22 14.52
C THR A 106 6.33 -21.26 13.62
N ASN A 107 7.02 -21.71 12.58
CA ASN A 107 6.53 -22.76 11.69
C ASN A 107 6.26 -24.09 12.42
N LYS A 108 6.77 -24.25 13.65
CA LYS A 108 6.53 -25.41 14.54
C LYS A 108 5.31 -25.23 15.46
N GLY A 109 4.53 -24.16 15.28
CA GLY A 109 3.40 -23.83 16.15
C GLY A 109 3.80 -23.33 17.55
N VAL A 110 5.09 -23.09 17.80
CA VAL A 110 5.55 -22.52 19.07
C VAL A 110 5.38 -21.01 19.01
N LYS A 111 4.66 -20.45 19.98
CA LYS A 111 4.53 -19.00 20.18
C LYS A 111 5.82 -18.48 20.80
N MET A 112 6.50 -17.59 20.09
CA MET A 112 7.69 -16.90 20.57
C MET A 112 7.37 -15.44 20.88
N GLU A 113 8.00 -14.93 21.93
CA GLU A 113 7.87 -13.55 22.37
C GLU A 113 9.06 -12.70 21.88
N ILE A 114 8.77 -11.50 21.38
CA ILE A 114 9.78 -10.53 20.93
C ILE A 114 9.54 -9.19 21.64
N PRO A 115 10.53 -8.64 22.35
CA PRO A 115 10.47 -7.28 22.85
C PRO A 115 10.76 -6.31 21.70
N CYS A 116 9.72 -5.61 21.21
CA CYS A 116 9.87 -4.64 20.13
C CYS A 116 9.14 -3.32 20.41
N CYS A 117 9.00 -2.96 21.68
CA CYS A 117 8.43 -1.68 22.05
C CYS A 117 9.36 -0.53 21.66
N PRO A 118 8.85 0.48 20.93
CA PRO A 118 9.64 1.65 20.60
C PRO A 118 9.88 2.52 21.85
N PRO A 119 10.89 3.40 21.83
CA PRO A 119 11.08 4.41 22.87
C PRO A 119 9.82 5.25 23.04
N THR A 120 9.42 5.49 24.28
CA THR A 120 8.23 6.28 24.59
C THR A 120 8.53 7.78 24.55
N SER A 121 7.49 8.56 24.26
CA SER A 121 7.51 10.02 24.39
C SER A 121 6.26 10.46 25.14
N GLU A 122 6.42 11.37 26.08
CA GLU A 122 5.32 11.92 26.87
C GLU A 122 4.47 12.92 26.06
N THR A 123 4.98 13.40 24.92
CA THR A 123 4.32 14.42 24.10
C THR A 123 4.02 13.88 22.71
N ILE A 124 2.74 13.61 22.45
CA ILE A 124 2.24 13.31 21.10
C ILE A 124 1.70 14.61 20.51
N ILE A 125 2.20 14.98 19.34
CA ILE A 125 1.76 16.18 18.61
C ILE A 125 0.94 15.82 17.38
N ASP A 126 -0.02 16.67 17.06
CA ASP A 126 -0.77 16.55 15.81
C ASP A 126 0.13 16.77 14.60
N TYR A 127 0.02 15.86 13.63
CA TYR A 127 0.77 15.96 12.39
C TYR A 127 0.37 17.22 11.61
N LYS A 128 1.39 17.97 11.16
CA LYS A 128 1.23 19.12 10.26
C LYS A 128 1.91 18.81 8.94
N LEU A 129 1.17 18.97 7.84
CA LEU A 129 1.69 18.76 6.50
C LEU A 129 2.83 19.77 6.23
N PRO A 130 4.07 19.34 5.96
CA PRO A 130 5.15 20.25 5.65
C PRO A 130 4.95 20.89 4.28
N PRO A 131 5.51 22.10 4.04
CA PRO A 131 5.48 22.72 2.73
C PRO A 131 6.19 21.83 1.71
N VAL A 132 5.52 21.55 0.60
CA VAL A 132 6.09 20.77 -0.50
C VAL A 132 6.67 21.74 -1.54
N THR A 133 7.99 21.93 -1.50
CA THR A 133 8.72 22.74 -2.48
C THR A 133 9.07 21.95 -3.74
N LYS A 134 9.31 20.64 -3.59
CA LYS A 134 9.58 19.70 -4.68
C LYS A 134 8.90 18.36 -4.41
N MET A 135 8.22 17.84 -5.42
CA MET A 135 7.61 16.51 -5.34
C MET A 135 8.70 15.44 -5.42
N LYS A 136 8.74 14.56 -4.42
CA LYS A 136 9.63 13.39 -4.42
C LYS A 136 9.09 12.34 -5.38
N ILE A 137 9.98 11.77 -6.21
CA ILE A 137 9.65 10.69 -7.14
C ILE A 137 10.44 9.47 -6.69
N ARG A 138 9.73 8.42 -6.25
CA ARG A 138 10.35 7.15 -5.88
C ARG A 138 10.81 6.43 -7.14
N PRO A 139 12.12 6.17 -7.33
CA PRO A 139 12.61 5.47 -8.51
C PRO A 139 12.40 3.95 -8.40
N ALA A 140 12.26 3.28 -9.54
CA ALA A 140 12.25 1.83 -9.58
C ALA A 140 13.65 1.28 -9.24
N ALA A 141 13.71 0.32 -8.32
CA ALA A 141 14.94 -0.19 -7.73
C ALA A 141 15.93 -0.75 -8.78
N GLN A 142 15.44 -1.41 -9.82
CA GLN A 142 16.26 -1.94 -10.91
C GLN A 142 16.86 -0.87 -11.85
N ASN A 143 16.40 0.39 -11.75
CA ASN A 143 16.82 1.50 -12.62
C ASN A 143 17.67 2.55 -11.87
N LEU A 144 18.14 2.26 -10.66
CA LEU A 144 18.94 3.22 -9.90
C LEU A 144 20.30 3.44 -10.55
N THR A 145 20.74 4.70 -10.58
CA THR A 145 22.12 5.03 -10.96
C THR A 145 23.09 4.66 -9.83
N PRO A 146 24.39 4.45 -10.12
CA PRO A 146 25.39 4.19 -9.10
C PRO A 146 25.41 5.24 -7.98
N GLU A 147 25.20 6.52 -8.31
CA GLU A 147 25.14 7.62 -7.34
C GLU A 147 23.93 7.50 -6.41
N TYR A 148 22.78 7.08 -6.95
CA TYR A 148 21.58 6.88 -6.14
C TYR A 148 21.73 5.65 -5.23
N ILE A 149 22.34 4.57 -5.74
CA ILE A 149 22.65 3.39 -4.92
C ILE A 149 23.59 3.78 -3.78
N TYR A 150 24.65 4.53 -4.07
CA TYR A 150 25.58 5.03 -3.06
C TYR A 150 24.87 5.84 -1.98
N LYS A 151 24.04 6.82 -2.35
CA LYS A 151 23.35 7.64 -1.33
C LYS A 151 22.32 6.83 -0.53
N TYR A 152 21.65 5.86 -1.14
CA TYR A 152 20.71 5.00 -0.42
C TYR A 152 21.43 4.09 0.57
N ASN A 153 22.54 3.48 0.13
CA ASN A 153 23.44 2.73 1.00
C ASN A 153 23.94 3.60 2.16
N LYS A 154 24.33 4.85 1.88
CA LYS A 154 24.81 5.79 2.91
C LYS A 154 23.73 6.12 3.94
N ALA A 155 22.49 6.35 3.51
CA ALA A 155 21.39 6.62 4.43
C ALA A 155 21.12 5.45 5.38
N ILE A 156 21.17 4.22 4.87
CA ILE A 156 21.01 3.02 5.70
C ILE A 156 22.22 2.79 6.61
N GLU A 157 23.44 3.07 6.14
CA GLU A 157 24.64 3.05 6.96
C GLU A 157 24.52 4.05 8.13
N CYS A 158 24.15 5.31 7.87
CA CYS A 158 23.92 6.32 8.89
C CYS A 158 22.83 5.89 9.89
N MET A 159 21.74 5.29 9.42
CA MET A 159 20.66 4.79 10.30
C MET A 159 21.11 3.63 11.20
N LYS A 160 21.96 2.72 10.67
CA LYS A 160 22.58 1.64 11.44
C LYS A 160 23.64 2.16 12.42
N GLN A 161 24.39 3.20 12.03
CA GLN A 161 25.37 3.83 12.92
C GLN A 161 24.68 4.59 14.06
N LEU A 162 23.60 5.32 13.77
CA LEU A 162 22.79 5.99 14.78
C LEU A 162 22.28 5.01 15.85
N GLN A 163 21.84 3.82 15.44
CA GLN A 163 21.44 2.76 16.38
C GLN A 163 22.59 2.32 17.30
N LYS A 164 23.83 2.27 16.79
CA LYS A 164 25.00 1.90 17.61
C LYS A 164 25.34 3.00 18.59
N ASP A 165 25.30 4.26 18.14
CA ASP A 165 25.68 5.42 18.94
C ASP A 165 24.62 5.76 19.98
N ASN A 166 23.34 5.62 19.62
CA ASN A 166 22.21 5.85 20.51
C ASN A 166 21.09 4.80 20.27
N PRO A 167 21.12 3.66 21.00
CA PRO A 167 20.14 2.59 20.83
C PRO A 167 18.68 2.99 21.06
N ASN A 168 18.44 4.08 21.80
CA ASN A 168 17.12 4.61 22.12
C ASN A 168 16.68 5.73 21.17
N ASP A 169 17.49 6.10 20.16
CA ASP A 169 17.03 7.03 19.14
C ASP A 169 15.94 6.35 18.28
N PRO A 170 14.70 6.88 18.24
CA PRO A 170 13.59 6.25 17.51
C PRO A 170 13.84 6.15 16.00
N ARG A 171 14.81 6.90 15.47
CA ARG A 171 15.22 6.87 14.05
C ARG A 171 16.19 5.73 13.72
N GLY A 172 16.75 5.06 14.74
CA GLY A 172 17.70 3.97 14.56
C GLY A 172 17.12 2.78 13.78
N PHE A 173 17.99 2.03 13.11
CA PHE A 173 17.58 0.95 12.19
C PHE A 173 16.67 -0.09 12.86
N MET A 174 17.00 -0.52 14.09
CA MET A 174 16.19 -1.51 14.80
C MET A 174 14.93 -0.88 15.37
N GLN A 175 14.96 0.39 15.79
CA GLN A 175 13.76 1.07 16.25
C GLN A 175 12.72 1.26 15.14
N GLN A 176 13.16 1.55 13.91
CA GLN A 176 12.27 1.55 12.75
C GLN A 176 11.67 0.16 12.50
N ALA A 177 12.47 -0.92 12.57
CA ALA A 177 11.97 -2.29 12.45
C ALA A 177 10.98 -2.68 13.58
N ASN A 178 11.23 -2.20 14.81
CA ASN A 178 10.39 -2.42 15.98
C ASN A 178 9.01 -1.81 15.83
N ILE A 179 8.85 -0.68 15.13
CA ILE A 179 7.53 -0.12 14.81
C ILE A 179 6.68 -1.14 14.06
N HIS A 180 7.21 -1.78 13.02
CA HIS A 180 6.46 -2.81 12.30
C HIS A 180 6.14 -4.00 13.22
N CYS A 181 7.10 -4.48 14.01
CA CYS A 181 6.84 -5.56 14.97
C CYS A 181 5.69 -5.20 15.94
N ALA A 182 5.75 -4.04 16.61
CA ALA A 182 4.79 -3.67 17.64
C ALA A 182 3.35 -3.57 17.11
N TYR A 183 3.16 -2.96 15.93
CA TYR A 183 1.83 -2.77 15.32
C TYR A 183 1.26 -4.03 14.66
N CYS A 184 2.10 -5.04 14.41
CA CYS A 184 1.71 -6.23 13.62
C CYS A 184 1.74 -7.53 14.41
N ASN A 185 2.42 -7.56 15.55
CA ASN A 185 2.61 -8.75 16.37
C ASN A 185 1.99 -8.61 17.77
N GLY A 186 1.09 -7.64 17.93
CA GLY A 186 0.21 -7.55 19.09
C GLY A 186 0.84 -6.96 20.33
N ALA A 187 1.77 -6.02 20.18
CA ALA A 187 2.31 -5.29 21.33
C ALA A 187 1.30 -4.32 21.96
N TYR A 188 0.26 -3.90 21.23
CA TYR A 188 -0.72 -2.93 21.71
C TYR A 188 -2.08 -3.58 21.93
N THR A 189 -2.55 -3.57 23.17
CA THR A 189 -3.86 -4.09 23.58
C THR A 189 -4.75 -2.98 24.14
N TYR A 190 -6.03 -3.00 23.81
CA TYR A 190 -7.05 -2.09 24.29
C TYR A 190 -8.00 -2.82 25.22
N ASP A 191 -8.33 -2.16 26.32
CA ASP A 191 -9.31 -2.64 27.28
C ASP A 191 -10.71 -2.58 26.66
N THR A 192 -11.44 -3.69 26.76
CA THR A 192 -12.82 -3.83 26.31
C THR A 192 -13.78 -3.77 27.49
N GLN A 193 -15.09 -3.71 27.22
CA GLN A 193 -16.10 -3.72 28.28
C GLN A 193 -15.98 -5.00 29.14
N PRO A 194 -16.34 -4.95 30.44
CA PRO A 194 -16.32 -6.13 31.30
C PRO A 194 -17.07 -7.31 30.68
N GLY A 195 -16.39 -8.45 30.54
CA GLY A 195 -16.94 -9.65 29.89
C GLY A 195 -16.63 -9.80 28.40
N GLN A 196 -15.83 -8.90 27.82
CA GLN A 196 -15.27 -9.04 26.48
C GLN A 196 -13.76 -9.25 26.54
N ASP A 197 -13.22 -10.09 25.66
CA ASP A 197 -11.78 -10.30 25.54
C ASP A 197 -11.06 -9.01 25.08
N PRO A 198 -9.89 -8.67 25.66
CA PRO A 198 -9.10 -7.53 25.23
C PRO A 198 -8.81 -7.57 23.74
N PHE A 199 -8.88 -6.41 23.11
CA PHE A 199 -8.64 -6.29 21.68
C PHE A 199 -7.19 -5.91 21.41
N THR A 200 -6.51 -6.63 20.52
CA THR A 200 -5.11 -6.38 20.17
C THR A 200 -5.04 -5.68 18.81
N LEU A 201 -4.32 -4.55 18.72
CA LEU A 201 -4.10 -3.83 17.47
C LEU A 201 -3.45 -4.74 16.42
N GLN A 202 -4.07 -4.80 15.24
CA GLN A 202 -3.53 -5.46 14.06
C GLN A 202 -3.78 -4.59 12.83
N VAL A 203 -2.69 -4.08 12.26
CA VAL A 203 -2.75 -3.25 11.04
C VAL A 203 -2.77 -4.08 9.75
N HIS A 204 -2.47 -5.38 9.83
CA HIS A 204 -2.63 -6.32 8.72
C HIS A 204 -4.08 -6.81 8.57
N ASN A 205 -4.38 -7.35 7.39
CA ASN A 205 -5.65 -8.05 7.09
C ASN A 205 -6.92 -7.22 7.36
N SER A 206 -6.80 -5.90 7.21
CA SER A 206 -7.89 -4.94 7.29
C SER A 206 -7.60 -3.70 6.44
N TRP A 207 -8.58 -2.80 6.35
CA TRP A 207 -8.42 -1.50 5.70
C TRP A 207 -7.32 -0.59 6.27
N LEU A 208 -6.72 -0.95 7.42
CA LEU A 208 -5.61 -0.21 8.01
C LEU A 208 -4.28 -0.48 7.32
N PHE A 209 -4.19 -1.57 6.54
CA PHE A 209 -2.96 -2.02 5.91
C PHE A 209 -2.29 -0.93 5.08
N PHE A 210 -2.98 -0.40 4.06
CA PHE A 210 -2.41 0.64 3.20
C PHE A 210 -2.09 1.96 3.92
N PRO A 211 -3.01 2.57 4.70
CA PRO A 211 -2.72 3.84 5.35
C PRO A 211 -1.60 3.71 6.40
N PHE A 212 -1.55 2.63 7.18
CA PHE A 212 -0.46 2.40 8.13
C PHE A 212 0.89 2.33 7.43
N HIS A 213 1.04 1.46 6.43
CA HIS A 213 2.31 1.29 5.71
C HIS A 213 2.70 2.56 4.94
N ARG A 214 1.72 3.33 4.43
CA ARG A 214 1.98 4.65 3.83
C ARG A 214 2.61 5.61 4.83
N TRP A 215 2.05 5.73 6.04
CA TRP A 215 2.58 6.60 7.08
C TRP A 215 3.93 6.11 7.62
N TYR A 216 4.08 4.81 7.81
CA TYR A 216 5.36 4.21 8.21
C TYR A 216 6.46 4.56 7.22
N LEU A 217 6.24 4.31 5.92
CA LEU A 217 7.21 4.63 4.88
C LEU A 217 7.39 6.13 4.66
N TYR A 218 6.36 6.95 4.94
CA TYR A 218 6.45 8.40 4.87
C TYR A 218 7.50 8.94 5.86
N PHE A 219 7.43 8.54 7.13
CA PHE A 219 8.40 8.97 8.13
C PHE A 219 9.77 8.30 7.89
N TYR A 220 9.81 7.01 7.56
CA TYR A 220 11.04 6.29 7.25
C TYR A 220 11.85 6.96 6.13
N GLU A 221 11.21 7.34 5.02
CA GLU A 221 11.86 8.04 3.91
C GLU A 221 12.42 9.41 4.33
N ARG A 222 11.71 10.14 5.20
CA ARG A 222 12.17 11.45 5.69
C ARG A 222 13.36 11.32 6.62
N ILE A 223 13.34 10.33 7.52
CA ILE A 223 14.46 10.01 8.39
C ILE A 223 15.70 9.70 7.56
N LEU A 224 15.59 8.84 6.54
CA LEU A 224 16.72 8.53 5.66
C LEU A 224 17.29 9.78 4.97
N GLY A 225 16.43 10.66 4.45
CA GLY A 225 16.87 11.91 3.84
C GLY A 225 17.56 12.85 4.83
N GLU A 226 17.03 12.97 6.05
CA GLU A 226 17.60 13.79 7.12
C GLU A 226 19.01 13.31 7.52
N LEU A 227 19.20 12.00 7.67
CA LEU A 227 20.47 11.40 8.08
C LEU A 227 21.64 11.61 7.09
N ILE A 228 21.34 11.99 5.84
CA ILE A 228 22.35 12.31 4.83
C ILE A 228 22.26 13.76 4.33
N GLY A 229 21.39 14.59 4.92
CA GLY A 229 21.16 15.96 4.48
C GLY A 229 20.57 16.09 3.06
N ASP A 230 19.85 15.08 2.56
CA ASP A 230 19.17 15.11 1.25
C ASP A 230 17.65 15.32 1.44
N PRO A 231 17.15 16.58 1.41
CA PRO A 231 15.72 16.85 1.53
C PRO A 231 14.89 16.26 0.38
N ASN A 232 15.54 15.90 -0.73
CA ASN A 232 14.92 15.31 -1.92
C ASN A 232 15.07 13.78 -1.99
N PHE A 233 15.61 13.14 -0.95
CA PHE A 233 15.71 11.70 -0.89
C PHE A 233 14.32 11.06 -1.03
N ALA A 234 14.19 10.13 -1.97
CA ALA A 234 13.00 9.33 -2.18
C ALA A 234 13.37 7.85 -2.09
N LEU A 235 12.57 7.07 -1.37
CA LEU A 235 12.82 5.64 -1.21
C LEU A 235 12.60 4.93 -2.55
N PRO A 236 13.53 4.07 -3.02
CA PRO A 236 13.27 3.23 -4.18
C PRO A 236 12.13 2.24 -3.91
N PHE A 237 11.40 1.84 -4.96
CA PHE A 237 10.41 0.77 -4.85
C PHE A 237 10.84 -0.43 -5.69
N TRP A 238 10.62 -1.63 -5.15
CA TRP A 238 10.85 -2.86 -5.90
C TRP A 238 9.69 -3.06 -6.89
N ASN A 239 9.99 -2.98 -8.18
CA ASN A 239 9.03 -2.99 -9.28
C ASN A 239 8.75 -4.42 -9.79
N TRP A 240 8.36 -5.33 -8.91
CA TRP A 240 8.14 -6.75 -9.19
C TRP A 240 6.88 -7.04 -10.02
N ASP A 241 6.04 -6.04 -10.27
CA ASP A 241 4.94 -6.06 -11.24
C ASP A 241 5.40 -5.84 -12.69
N ASN A 242 6.68 -5.51 -12.89
CA ASN A 242 7.32 -5.45 -14.21
C ASN A 242 8.36 -6.56 -14.36
N PRO A 243 8.42 -7.29 -15.49
CA PRO A 243 9.38 -8.38 -15.68
C PRO A 243 10.83 -8.00 -15.40
N LYS A 244 11.26 -6.78 -15.76
CA LYS A 244 12.64 -6.30 -15.50
C LYS A 244 12.93 -6.05 -14.02
N GLY A 245 11.90 -5.85 -13.20
CA GLY A 245 12.02 -5.62 -11.77
C GLY A 245 11.68 -6.85 -10.92
N MET A 246 11.44 -8.03 -11.50
CA MET A 246 11.11 -9.25 -10.75
C MET A 246 12.31 -9.92 -10.09
N TYR A 247 13.54 -9.47 -10.37
CA TYR A 247 14.73 -9.91 -9.66
C TYR A 247 15.02 -8.97 -8.50
N ILE A 248 15.59 -9.51 -7.42
CA ILE A 248 16.18 -8.67 -6.38
C ILE A 248 17.36 -7.87 -7.00
N PRO A 249 17.40 -6.54 -6.85
CA PRO A 249 18.51 -5.76 -7.39
C PRO A 249 19.86 -6.15 -6.79
N GLU A 250 20.89 -6.27 -7.62
CA GLU A 250 22.19 -6.83 -7.25
C GLU A 250 22.88 -6.08 -6.10
N TYR A 251 22.66 -4.77 -5.97
CA TYR A 251 23.25 -3.98 -4.89
C TYR A 251 22.71 -4.34 -3.49
N PHE A 252 21.60 -5.06 -3.39
CA PHE A 252 21.16 -5.65 -2.13
C PHE A 252 21.94 -6.93 -1.78
N LEU A 253 22.67 -7.51 -2.74
CA LEU A 253 23.40 -8.78 -2.59
C LEU A 253 24.87 -8.60 -2.18
N ASP A 254 25.45 -7.40 -2.33
CA ASP A 254 26.84 -7.13 -1.92
C ASP A 254 26.96 -7.14 -0.38
N CYS A 255 27.65 -8.14 0.18
CA CYS A 255 27.86 -8.28 1.61
C CYS A 255 28.54 -7.08 2.29
N ARG A 256 29.21 -6.21 1.52
CA ARG A 256 29.83 -4.97 2.02
C ARG A 256 28.84 -3.81 2.11
N SER A 257 27.67 -3.92 1.46
CA SER A 257 26.65 -2.89 1.46
C SER A 257 25.86 -2.89 2.78
N ALA A 258 25.53 -1.70 3.28
CA ALA A 258 24.59 -1.53 4.37
C ALA A 258 23.16 -1.99 4.00
N LEU A 259 22.85 -2.11 2.71
CA LEU A 259 21.57 -2.62 2.19
C LEU A 259 21.47 -4.15 2.25
N HIS A 260 22.58 -4.83 2.47
CA HIS A 260 22.61 -6.29 2.55
C HIS A 260 21.95 -6.81 3.83
N ASP A 261 21.33 -7.98 3.70
CA ASP A 261 20.81 -8.76 4.81
C ASP A 261 21.20 -10.23 4.58
N CYS A 262 22.03 -10.77 5.48
CA CYS A 262 22.49 -12.15 5.43
C CYS A 262 21.40 -13.16 5.80
N LYS A 263 20.27 -12.70 6.34
CA LYS A 263 19.13 -13.54 6.70
C LYS A 263 18.19 -13.83 5.53
N ARG A 264 18.65 -13.62 4.30
CA ARG A 264 17.86 -13.93 3.11
C ARG A 264 18.00 -15.37 2.64
N ASN A 265 16.93 -15.91 2.06
CA ASN A 265 16.96 -17.24 1.46
C ASN A 265 17.93 -17.28 0.26
N PRO A 266 19.05 -18.03 0.34
CA PRO A 266 20.06 -18.08 -0.72
C PRO A 266 19.51 -18.65 -2.02
N ASP A 267 18.51 -19.54 -1.96
CA ASP A 267 17.93 -20.20 -3.13
C ASP A 267 17.17 -19.23 -4.04
N ASN A 268 16.78 -18.07 -3.52
CA ASN A 268 15.95 -17.07 -4.21
C ASN A 268 16.71 -15.79 -4.61
N LEU A 269 18.00 -15.66 -4.27
CA LEU A 269 18.77 -14.42 -4.52
C LEU A 269 19.01 -14.11 -6.00
N LYS A 270 18.93 -15.12 -6.87
CA LYS A 270 19.11 -14.98 -8.33
C LYS A 270 17.89 -15.43 -9.14
N ALA A 271 16.78 -15.71 -8.46
CA ALA A 271 15.56 -16.17 -9.09
C ALA A 271 14.61 -14.99 -9.38
N VAL A 272 13.74 -15.19 -10.37
CA VAL A 272 12.53 -14.38 -10.51
C VAL A 272 11.70 -14.60 -9.26
N VAL A 273 11.22 -13.52 -8.64
CA VAL A 273 10.28 -13.63 -7.53
C VAL A 273 9.03 -14.39 -7.96
N ASP A 274 8.52 -15.29 -7.13
CA ASP A 274 7.34 -16.13 -7.43
C ASP A 274 6.18 -15.67 -6.56
N LEU A 275 5.42 -14.69 -7.04
CA LEU A 275 4.33 -14.06 -6.28
C LEU A 275 3.22 -15.04 -5.91
N GLY A 276 3.12 -16.18 -6.61
CA GLY A 276 2.14 -17.23 -6.36
C GLY A 276 2.68 -18.39 -5.55
N PHE A 277 3.96 -18.36 -5.16
CA PHE A 277 4.65 -19.48 -4.50
C PHE A 277 4.42 -20.83 -5.21
N THR A 278 4.41 -20.79 -6.54
CA THR A 278 4.11 -21.93 -7.41
C THR A 278 5.17 -23.03 -7.35
N GLY A 279 6.39 -22.68 -6.94
CA GLY A 279 7.54 -23.60 -6.91
C GLY A 279 8.14 -23.88 -8.28
N SER A 280 7.63 -23.22 -9.33
CA SER A 280 8.14 -23.35 -10.70
C SER A 280 9.60 -22.89 -10.78
N LYS A 281 10.43 -23.66 -11.50
CA LYS A 281 11.82 -23.30 -11.80
C LYS A 281 11.99 -22.66 -13.18
N ASN A 282 10.94 -22.61 -14.00
CA ASN A 282 10.96 -21.97 -15.30
C ASN A 282 10.67 -20.47 -15.15
N PRO A 283 11.66 -19.57 -15.43
CA PRO A 283 11.49 -18.13 -15.27
C PRO A 283 10.33 -17.55 -16.09
N ASP A 284 10.15 -17.99 -17.34
CA ASP A 284 9.12 -17.45 -18.23
C ASP A 284 7.70 -17.78 -17.73
N GLN A 285 7.54 -18.98 -17.17
CA GLN A 285 6.30 -19.39 -16.52
C GLN A 285 6.04 -18.56 -15.27
N VAL A 286 7.07 -18.34 -14.43
CA VAL A 286 6.93 -17.53 -13.21
C VAL A 286 6.57 -16.09 -13.55
N VAL A 287 7.21 -15.49 -14.55
CA VAL A 287 6.87 -14.13 -15.04
C VAL A 287 5.42 -14.08 -15.50
N THR A 288 4.97 -15.05 -16.30
CA THR A 288 3.59 -15.12 -16.79
C THR A 288 2.60 -15.21 -15.61
N ASN A 289 2.87 -16.11 -14.66
CA ASN A 289 2.05 -16.29 -13.47
C ASN A 289 1.98 -15.00 -12.64
N ASN A 290 3.12 -14.34 -12.40
CA ASN A 290 3.18 -13.09 -11.67
C ASN A 290 2.33 -11.99 -12.31
N LEU A 291 2.40 -11.83 -13.64
CA LEU A 291 1.60 -10.84 -14.35
C LEU A 291 0.11 -11.14 -14.26
N SER A 292 -0.28 -12.42 -14.36
CA SER A 292 -1.67 -12.85 -14.15
C SER A 292 -2.16 -12.60 -12.72
N ILE A 293 -1.32 -12.87 -11.72
CA ILE A 293 -1.61 -12.56 -10.31
C ILE A 293 -1.80 -11.06 -10.15
N MET A 294 -0.89 -10.23 -10.66
CA MET A 294 -1.03 -8.77 -10.57
C MET A 294 -2.29 -8.24 -11.24
N TYR A 295 -2.66 -8.79 -12.39
CA TYR A 295 -3.92 -8.45 -13.04
C TYR A 295 -5.13 -8.84 -12.16
N ASN A 296 -5.11 -10.01 -11.55
CA ASN A 296 -6.15 -10.42 -10.62
C ASN A 296 -6.21 -9.50 -9.40
N GLU A 297 -5.09 -9.24 -8.74
CA GLU A 297 -5.01 -8.42 -7.53
C GLU A 297 -5.38 -6.96 -7.78
N MET A 298 -5.01 -6.39 -8.93
CA MET A 298 -5.20 -4.95 -9.17
C MET A 298 -6.47 -4.64 -9.96
N VAL A 299 -7.03 -5.61 -10.69
CA VAL A 299 -8.12 -5.37 -11.65
C VAL A 299 -9.28 -6.36 -11.47
N ALA A 300 -9.05 -7.66 -11.63
CA ALA A 300 -10.15 -8.61 -11.82
C ALA A 300 -10.75 -9.16 -10.50
N GLY A 301 -9.94 -9.32 -9.47
CA GLY A 301 -10.30 -9.98 -8.21
C GLY A 301 -10.98 -9.06 -7.19
N ASN A 302 -10.99 -7.75 -7.43
CA ASN A 302 -11.50 -6.76 -6.48
C ASN A 302 -12.70 -6.00 -7.06
N ALA A 303 -13.90 -6.37 -6.60
CA ALA A 303 -15.15 -5.78 -7.06
C ALA A 303 -15.42 -4.38 -6.50
N ASP A 304 -14.83 -4.04 -5.35
CA ASP A 304 -15.02 -2.75 -4.67
C ASP A 304 -13.81 -2.36 -3.80
N ALA A 305 -13.94 -1.22 -3.11
CA ALA A 305 -12.91 -0.70 -2.23
C ALA A 305 -12.60 -1.63 -1.04
N TYR A 306 -13.56 -2.42 -0.55
CA TYR A 306 -13.34 -3.34 0.57
C TYR A 306 -12.63 -4.62 0.13
N GLY A 307 -12.90 -5.10 -1.08
CA GLY A 307 -12.11 -6.17 -1.70
C GLY A 307 -10.64 -5.77 -1.79
N PHE A 308 -10.36 -4.55 -2.25
CA PHE A 308 -8.98 -4.08 -2.42
C PHE A 308 -8.31 -3.66 -1.10
N MET A 309 -8.95 -2.79 -0.32
CA MET A 309 -8.35 -2.20 0.89
C MET A 309 -8.42 -3.13 2.09
N GLY A 310 -9.39 -4.05 2.14
CA GLY A 310 -9.72 -4.88 3.30
C GLY A 310 -11.00 -4.44 3.98
N LYS A 311 -11.54 -5.30 4.84
CA LYS A 311 -12.76 -4.98 5.60
C LYS A 311 -12.46 -3.98 6.73
N PRO A 312 -13.50 -3.29 7.23
CA PRO A 312 -13.40 -2.47 8.42
C PRO A 312 -12.80 -3.23 9.60
N TYR A 313 -11.88 -2.56 10.28
CA TYR A 313 -11.35 -2.97 11.56
C TYR A 313 -12.02 -2.11 12.62
N GLU A 314 -13.02 -2.67 13.30
CA GLU A 314 -13.81 -2.00 14.33
C GLU A 314 -13.31 -2.43 15.71
N GLY A 315 -13.23 -1.49 16.65
CA GLY A 315 -12.58 -1.63 17.97
C GLY A 315 -13.15 -2.69 18.93
N SER A 316 -14.06 -3.54 18.45
CA SER A 316 -14.71 -4.61 19.23
C SER A 316 -14.69 -5.98 18.53
N SER A 317 -14.19 -6.08 17.30
CA SER A 317 -14.12 -7.35 16.58
C SER A 317 -12.73 -7.56 15.98
N GLY A 318 -11.82 -8.10 16.80
CA GLY A 318 -10.49 -8.56 16.38
C GLY A 318 -10.50 -9.77 15.44
N LYS A 319 -11.50 -9.89 14.57
CA LYS A 319 -11.59 -10.99 13.61
C LYS A 319 -10.76 -10.64 12.38
N ASP A 320 -9.76 -11.47 12.14
CA ASP A 320 -8.93 -11.46 10.94
C ASP A 320 -9.83 -11.58 9.70
N THR A 321 -9.86 -10.55 8.84
CA THR A 321 -10.76 -10.54 7.69
C THR A 321 -10.13 -10.98 6.39
N GLY A 322 -8.82 -11.27 6.39
CA GLY A 322 -8.05 -11.67 5.22
C GLY A 322 -7.98 -10.56 4.15
N LEU A 323 -6.78 -10.10 3.82
CA LEU A 323 -6.55 -9.15 2.73
C LEU A 323 -5.80 -9.84 1.58
N VAL A 324 -6.20 -9.60 0.33
CA VAL A 324 -5.59 -10.28 -0.83
C VAL A 324 -4.20 -9.71 -1.18
N LEU A 325 -4.01 -8.38 -1.18
CA LEU A 325 -2.66 -7.79 -1.34
C LEU A 325 -1.71 -8.08 -0.16
N SER A 326 -2.26 -8.35 1.02
CA SER A 326 -1.48 -8.86 2.15
C SER A 326 -0.87 -10.20 1.78
N SER A 327 -1.55 -11.07 1.02
CA SER A 327 -1.03 -12.36 0.58
C SER A 327 0.21 -12.24 -0.30
N VAL A 328 0.25 -11.28 -1.24
CA VAL A 328 1.44 -11.04 -2.09
C VAL A 328 2.62 -10.55 -1.25
N VAL A 329 2.39 -9.61 -0.34
CA VAL A 329 3.46 -9.10 0.56
C VAL A 329 3.94 -10.18 1.54
N HIS A 330 3.03 -11.00 2.06
CA HIS A 330 3.37 -12.18 2.85
C HIS A 330 4.21 -13.18 2.04
N THR A 331 3.89 -13.37 0.76
CA THR A 331 4.66 -14.25 -0.14
C THR A 331 6.08 -13.74 -0.35
N LEU A 332 6.26 -12.43 -0.59
CA LEU A 332 7.58 -11.81 -0.68
C LEU A 332 8.41 -12.02 0.59
N ARG A 333 7.81 -11.84 1.77
CA ARG A 333 8.47 -12.13 3.05
C ARG A 333 8.88 -13.60 3.15
N SER A 334 7.98 -14.52 2.85
CA SER A 334 8.22 -15.97 2.96
C SER A 334 9.29 -16.48 1.99
N MET A 335 9.33 -15.94 0.77
CA MET A 335 10.34 -16.31 -0.21
C MET A 335 11.74 -15.87 0.20
N TYR A 336 11.88 -14.65 0.70
CA TYR A 336 13.20 -14.07 0.94
C TYR A 336 13.69 -14.21 2.38
N SER A 337 12.89 -14.65 3.35
CA SER A 337 13.35 -14.92 4.71
C SER A 337 13.96 -16.33 4.85
N LEU A 338 15.08 -16.46 5.57
CA LEU A 338 15.65 -17.77 5.95
C LEU A 338 14.75 -18.61 6.88
N GLU A 339 13.77 -18.01 7.55
CA GLU A 339 12.92 -18.71 8.52
C GLU A 339 12.05 -19.80 7.88
N THR A 340 11.86 -19.83 6.55
CA THR A 340 10.98 -20.77 5.84
C THR A 340 11.65 -22.09 5.43
N ARG A 341 12.87 -22.39 5.92
CA ARG A 341 13.67 -23.57 5.51
C ARG A 341 13.23 -24.93 6.10
N GLU A 342 12.09 -25.02 6.77
CA GLU A 342 11.52 -26.31 7.17
C GLU A 342 10.21 -26.57 6.40
N SER A 343 10.37 -27.26 5.26
CA SER A 343 9.44 -28.07 4.45
C SER A 343 7.99 -27.60 4.20
N PRO A 344 7.48 -27.72 2.94
CA PRO A 344 6.05 -27.54 2.68
C PRO A 344 5.22 -28.57 3.46
N PRO A 345 3.95 -28.28 3.80
CA PRO A 345 3.06 -29.29 4.37
C PRO A 345 2.94 -30.43 3.37
N GLY A 346 3.62 -31.53 3.69
CA GLY A 346 3.49 -32.78 2.96
C GLY A 346 2.03 -33.23 3.02
N ARG A 347 1.52 -33.60 1.85
CA ARG A 347 0.40 -34.53 1.74
C ARG A 347 0.68 -35.73 2.66
N THR A 348 -0.20 -35.96 3.62
CA THR A 348 -0.57 -37.30 4.08
C THR A 348 -2.02 -37.51 3.71
#